data_AF-A0A0F3ILH2-F1
#
_entry.id   AF-A0A0F3ILH2-F1
#
_cell.length_a   1.000
_cell.length_b   1.000
_cell.length_c   1.000
_cell.angle_alpha   90.00
_cell.angle_beta   90.00
_cell.angle_gamma   90.00
#
_symmetry.space_group_name_H-M   'P 1'
#
loop_
_entity.id
_entity.type
_entity.pdbx_description
1 polymer ?
#
loop_
_entity_poly.entity_id
_entity_poly.type
_entity_poly.pdbx_seq_one_letter_code
_entity_poly.pdbx_strand_id
1 'polypeptide(L)'
;RIIAATDKSKYKKGDILWIDPEFFELQQGTGKSKIVLYDKIYYAVGCYSSRGYREFKTTGDYQNDVAAFMFIPIGKKSEKRWYF
;
A
#
# COMPACT_ATOMS: atom_id res chain seq x y z
N ARG A 1 -6.71 -0.66 7.96
CA ARG A 1 -7.96 -0.66 7.16
C ARG A 1 -7.88 0.46 6.14
N ILE A 2 -8.50 0.30 4.97
CA ILE A 2 -8.51 1.32 3.91
C ILE A 2 -9.46 2.45 4.30
N ILE A 3 -8.96 3.69 4.32
CA ILE A 3 -9.75 4.90 4.64
C ILE A 3 -10.28 5.60 3.40
N ALA A 4 -9.56 5.48 2.28
CA ALA A 4 -9.88 6.03 0.97
C ALA A 4 -9.16 5.20 -0.11
N ALA A 5 -9.75 5.15 -1.29
CA ALA A 5 -9.17 4.52 -2.47
C ALA A 5 -9.63 5.29 -3.73
N THR A 6 -8.93 5.11 -4.84
CA THR A 6 -9.32 5.72 -6.11
C THR A 6 -10.59 5.06 -6.68
N ASP A 7 -11.37 5.80 -7.45
CA ASP A 7 -12.69 5.36 -7.95
C ASP A 7 -12.65 4.05 -8.76
N LYS A 8 -11.55 3.81 -9.48
CA LYS A 8 -11.35 2.59 -10.29
C LYS A 8 -10.71 1.44 -9.54
N SER A 9 -10.34 1.63 -8.27
CA SER A 9 -9.76 0.55 -7.47
C SER A 9 -10.84 -0.47 -7.11
N LYS A 10 -10.44 -1.73 -6.91
CA LYS A 10 -11.35 -2.77 -6.41
C LYS A 10 -11.63 -2.67 -4.90
N TYR A 11 -10.97 -1.73 -4.22
CA TYR A 11 -11.06 -1.56 -2.78
C TYR A 11 -12.10 -0.51 -2.41
N LYS A 12 -12.75 -0.72 -1.28
CA LYS A 12 -13.71 0.19 -0.66
C LYS A 12 -13.22 0.63 0.71
N LYS A 13 -13.79 1.72 1.22
CA LYS A 13 -13.56 2.16 2.60
C LYS A 13 -13.94 1.03 3.56
N GLY A 14 -13.05 0.73 4.50
CA GLY A 14 -13.22 -0.33 5.49
C GLY A 14 -12.50 -1.64 5.14
N ASP A 15 -12.16 -1.87 3.86
CA ASP A 15 -11.48 -3.07 3.40
C ASP A 15 -10.09 -3.25 4.05
N ILE A 16 -9.57 -4.46 3.97
CA ILE A 16 -8.21 -4.82 4.38
C ILE A 16 -7.36 -5.00 3.11
N LEU A 17 -6.27 -4.25 3.03
CA LEU A 17 -5.26 -4.43 2.00
C LEU A 17 -4.36 -5.61 2.39
N TRP A 18 -4.55 -6.75 1.72
CA TRP A 18 -3.69 -7.92 1.88
C TRP A 18 -2.51 -7.81 0.91
N ILE A 19 -1.36 -7.43 1.44
CA ILE A 19 -0.09 -7.29 0.72
C ILE A 19 1.06 -7.76 1.61
N ASP A 20 2.27 -7.77 1.08
CA ASP A 20 3.50 -8.06 1.83
C ASP A 20 3.53 -7.31 3.19
N PRO A 21 3.62 -8.03 4.32
CA PRO A 21 3.48 -7.45 5.65
C PRO A 21 4.57 -6.42 5.98
N GLU A 22 5.72 -6.48 5.30
CA GLU A 22 6.81 -5.52 5.48
C GLU A 22 6.40 -4.06 5.19
N PHE A 23 5.34 -3.83 4.42
CA PHE A 23 4.81 -2.48 4.21
C PHE A 23 4.12 -1.91 5.45
N PHE A 24 3.68 -2.75 6.39
CA PHE A 24 3.03 -2.33 7.64
C PHE A 24 4.03 -2.11 8.79
N GLU A 25 5.30 -2.43 8.57
CA GLU A 25 6.40 -2.19 9.52
C GLU A 25 7.09 -0.83 9.28
N LEU A 26 6.49 0.05 8.46
CA LEU A 26 7.04 1.37 8.16
C LEU A 26 7.09 2.26 9.40
N GLN A 27 8.25 2.87 9.63
CA GLN A 27 8.39 3.95 10.60
C GLN A 27 7.69 5.22 10.11
N GLN A 28 7.23 6.05 11.04
CA GLN A 28 6.59 7.33 10.73
C GLN A 28 7.48 8.18 9.81
N GLY A 29 6.88 8.76 8.76
CA GLY A 29 7.61 9.64 7.84
C GLY A 29 8.67 8.96 6.96
N THR A 30 8.60 7.64 6.83
CA THR A 30 9.45 6.84 5.93
C THR A 30 8.63 6.23 4.79
N GLY A 31 9.32 5.80 3.74
CA GLY A 31 8.72 5.11 2.61
C GLY A 31 9.45 3.84 2.23
N LYS A 32 8.75 2.96 1.51
CA LYS A 32 9.28 1.69 1.01
C LYS A 32 8.68 1.41 -0.37
N SER A 33 9.47 0.76 -1.23
CA SER A 33 8.99 0.25 -2.52
C SER A 33 9.42 -1.20 -2.74
N LYS A 34 8.53 -2.01 -3.32
CA LYS A 34 8.82 -3.41 -3.70
C LYS A 34 8.08 -3.76 -4.98
N ILE A 35 8.60 -4.76 -5.71
CA ILE A 35 7.84 -5.45 -6.75
C ILE A 35 7.00 -6.53 -6.08
N VAL A 36 5.69 -6.50 -6.33
CA VAL A 36 4.72 -7.43 -5.74
C VAL A 36 3.95 -8.13 -6.85
N LEU A 37 3.84 -9.45 -6.76
CA LEU A 37 2.88 -10.21 -7.55
C LEU A 37 1.52 -10.16 -6.84
N TYR A 38 0.55 -9.52 -7.48
CA TYR A 38 -0.80 -9.38 -6.96
C TYR A 38 -1.80 -9.64 -8.08
N ASP A 39 -2.75 -10.56 -7.88
CA ASP A 39 -3.78 -10.88 -8.88
C ASP A 39 -3.20 -11.25 -10.27
N LYS A 40 -2.14 -12.09 -10.26
CA LYS A 40 -1.36 -12.51 -11.45
C LYS A 40 -0.67 -11.36 -12.23
N ILE A 41 -0.67 -10.14 -11.69
CA ILE A 41 0.02 -8.99 -12.27
C ILE A 41 1.17 -8.58 -11.35
N TYR A 42 2.33 -8.31 -11.91
CA TYR A 42 3.43 -7.67 -11.21
C TYR A 42 3.15 -6.18 -11.10
N TYR A 43 3.28 -5.65 -9.90
CA TYR A 43 3.17 -4.23 -9.60
C TYR A 43 4.48 -3.71 -8.99
N ALA A 44 4.93 -2.55 -9.44
CA ALA A 44 5.79 -1.71 -8.62
C ALA A 44 4.90 -1.01 -7.58
N VAL A 45 5.08 -1.36 -6.32
CA VAL A 45 4.31 -0.80 -5.21
C VAL A 45 5.21 0.14 -4.43
N GLY A 46 4.78 1.39 -4.28
CA GLY A 46 5.38 2.36 -3.38
C GLY A 46 4.42 2.69 -2.26
N CYS A 47 4.95 2.90 -1.06
CA CYS A 47 4.17 3.44 0.04
C CYS A 47 4.98 4.40 0.90
N TYR A 48 4.28 5.31 1.55
CA TYR A 48 4.86 6.33 2.41
C TYR A 48 3.96 6.59 3.62
N SER A 49 4.55 6.56 4.81
CA SER A 49 3.85 6.87 6.06
C SER A 49 3.80 8.38 6.30
N SER A 50 2.64 8.89 6.70
CA SER A 50 2.45 10.30 7.05
C SER A 50 3.42 10.77 8.14
N ARG A 51 3.72 12.06 8.19
CA ARG A 51 4.59 12.68 9.22
C ARG A 51 3.83 13.33 10.38
N GLY A 52 2.58 12.92 10.59
CA GLY A 52 1.64 13.65 11.45
C GLY A 52 1.29 15.03 10.86
N TYR A 53 0.02 15.42 10.96
CA TYR A 53 -0.40 16.77 10.57
C TYR A 53 -0.33 17.68 11.81
N ARG A 54 0.60 18.65 11.80
CA ARG A 54 0.98 19.44 12.99
C ARG A 54 0.08 20.65 13.25
N GLU A 55 -0.68 21.12 12.25
CA GLU A 55 -1.34 22.44 12.33
C GLU A 55 -2.57 22.49 13.25
N PHE A 56 -3.07 21.36 13.76
CA PHE A 56 -4.32 21.32 14.55
C PHE A 56 -4.25 20.57 15.88
N LYS A 57 -3.06 20.35 16.49
CA LYS A 57 -2.96 19.55 17.73
C LYS A 57 -2.48 20.33 18.95
N THR A 58 -3.39 20.47 19.92
CA THR A 58 -3.20 21.06 21.25
C THR A 58 -2.80 20.01 22.31
N THR A 59 -2.98 18.72 22.02
CA THR A 59 -2.60 17.58 22.88
C THR A 59 -1.83 16.53 22.06
N GLY A 60 -0.75 15.98 22.61
CA GLY A 60 0.27 15.19 21.90
C GLY A 60 -0.10 13.73 21.60
N ASP A 61 -1.35 13.33 21.84
CA ASP A 61 -1.65 11.94 22.19
C ASP A 61 -2.20 11.11 21.02
N TYR A 62 -1.95 11.56 19.79
CA TYR A 62 -2.78 11.16 18.65
C TYR A 62 -1.92 10.60 17.52
N GLN A 63 -1.60 9.31 17.64
CA GLN A 63 -0.92 8.49 16.63
C GLN A 63 -1.95 7.89 15.67
N ASN A 64 -2.16 8.56 14.53
CA ASN A 64 -2.91 8.00 13.40
C ASN A 64 -1.99 8.02 12.18
N ASP A 65 -1.02 7.11 12.17
CA ASP A 65 -0.12 6.97 11.03
C ASP A 65 -0.92 6.43 9.84
N VAL A 66 -1.07 7.27 8.83
CA VAL A 66 -1.70 6.91 7.56
C VAL A 66 -0.61 6.61 6.56
N ALA A 67 -0.63 5.42 5.97
CA ALA A 67 0.24 5.07 4.86
C ALA A 67 -0.52 5.26 3.53
N ALA A 68 0.08 6.02 2.61
CA ALA A 68 -0.39 6.11 1.23
C ALA A 68 0.28 5.02 0.40
N PHE A 69 -0.48 4.36 -0.48
CA PHE A 69 0.02 3.32 -1.38
C PHE A 69 -0.22 3.71 -2.84
N MET A 70 0.75 3.41 -3.69
CA MET A 70 0.65 3.55 -5.15
C MET A 70 1.01 2.22 -5.81
N PHE A 71 0.18 1.79 -6.76
CA PHE A 71 0.35 0.55 -7.51
C PHE A 71 0.53 0.88 -8.99
N ILE A 72 1.70 0.57 -9.54
CA ILE A 72 1.97 0.71 -10.98
C ILE A 72 2.09 -0.69 -11.57
N PRO A 73 1.19 -1.12 -12.48
CA PRO A 73 1.32 -2.42 -13.13
C PRO A 73 2.54 -2.39 -14.06
N ILE A 74 3.40 -3.41 -13.95
CA ILE A 74 4.65 -3.52 -14.73
C ILE A 74 4.70 -4.77 -15.62
N GLY A 75 3.78 -5.72 -15.46
CA GLY A 75 3.69 -6.87 -16.34
C GLY A 75 2.76 -7.96 -15.82
N LYS A 76 2.35 -8.90 -16.68
CA LYS A 76 1.60 -10.09 -16.25
C LYS A 76 2.55 -11.23 -15.95
N LYS A 77 2.22 -12.06 -14.96
CA LYS A 77 2.94 -13.32 -14.75
C LYS A 77 2.72 -14.23 -15.94
N SER A 78 3.80 -14.61 -16.61
CA SER A 78 3.73 -15.63 -17.66
C SER A 78 3.44 -17.00 -17.04
N GLU A 79 2.43 -17.69 -17.55
CA GLU A 79 2.18 -19.09 -17.23
C GLU A 79 3.08 -19.93 -18.15
N LYS A 80 4.20 -20.44 -17.60
CA LYS A 80 4.98 -21.45 -18.30
C LYS A 80 4.22 -22.77 -18.26
N ARG A 81 3.73 -23.22 -19.41
CA ARG A 81 3.16 -24.56 -19.60
C ARG A 81 4.28 -25.47 -20.12
N TRP A 82 4.72 -26.40 -19.28
CA TRP A 82 5.64 -27.45 -19.70
C TRP A 82 4.84 -28.51 -20.44
N TYR A 83 5.20 -28.77 -21.70
CA TYR A 83 4.76 -29.97 -22.40
C TYR A 83 5.79 -31.06 -22.10
N PHE A 84 5.35 -32.10 -21.39
CA PHE A 84 6.07 -33.37 -21.25
C PHE A 84 5.59 -34.32 -22.35
#